data_AF-A0A6N7APR4-F1
#
_entry.id   AF-A0A6N7APR4-F1
#
_cell.length_a   1.000
_cell.length_b   1.000
_cell.length_c   1.000
_cell.angle_alpha   90.00
_cell.angle_beta   90.00
_cell.angle_gamma   90.00
#
_symmetry.space_group_name_H-M   'P 1'
#
loop_
_entity.id
_entity.type
_entity.pdbx_description
1 polymer ?
#
loop_
_entity_poly.entity_id
_entity_poly.type
_entity_poly.pdbx_seq_one_letter_code
_entity_poly.pdbx_strand_id
1 'polypeptide(L)' 'MKDRVEEEVGKKAIEGSLPCAIARMIAENLGVSYRTVGKAADRLKIKIINCQLGCFK' A
#
# COMPACT_ATOMS: atom_id res chain seq x y z
N MET A 1 -6.01 17.25 2.92
CA MET A 1 -5.95 16.38 4.11
C MET A 1 -6.37 14.94 3.76
N LYS A 2 -5.86 14.34 2.67
CA LYS A 2 -6.19 12.96 2.26
C LYS A 2 -4.96 12.06 2.10
N ASP A 3 -3.79 12.51 2.56
CA ASP A 3 -2.51 12.03 2.05
C ASP A 3 -1.70 11.24 3.09
N ARG A 4 -2.25 10.97 4.30
CA ARG A 4 -1.53 10.16 5.32
C ARG A 4 -1.26 8.73 4.83
N VAL A 5 -2.16 8.18 4.00
CA VAL A 5 -1.98 6.86 3.40
C VAL A 5 -0.89 6.89 2.35
N GLU A 6 -0.87 7.91 1.48
CA GLU A 6 0.13 8.08 0.42
C GLU A 6 1.52 8.29 1.01
N GLU A 7 1.64 9.09 2.07
CA GLU A 7 2.93 9.30 2.75
C GLU A 7 3.45 8.02 3.40
N GLU A 8 2.61 7.27 4.11
CA GLU A 8 2.99 5.99 4.72
C GLU A 8 3.33 4.93 3.67
N VAL A 9 2.59 4.89 2.57
CA VAL A 9 2.87 4.01 1.43
C VAL A 9 4.20 4.38 0.78
N GLY A 10 4.48 5.66 0.57
CA GLY A 10 5.76 6.13 0.02
C GLY A 10 6.94 5.81 0.93
N LYS A 11 6.80 6.01 2.25
CA LYS A 11 7.85 5.70 3.24
C LYS A 11 8.16 4.19 3.34
N LYS A 12 7.12 3.36 3.20
CA LYS A 12 7.24 1.90 3.32
C LYS A 12 7.44 1.19 1.98
N ALA A 13 7.34 1.90 0.86
CA ALA A 13 7.67 1.37 -0.44
C ALA A 13 9.18 1.16 -0.55
N ILE A 14 9.56 -0.02 -1.02
CA ILE A 14 10.94 -0.43 -1.21
C ILE A 14 11.16 -0.46 -2.72
N GLU A 15 12.03 0.42 -3.23
CA GLU A 15 12.40 0.48 -4.65
C GLU A 15 11.18 0.62 -5.60
N GLY A 16 10.20 1.45 -5.24
CA GLY A 16 9.00 1.64 -6.04
C GLY A 16 8.03 0.45 -6.01
N SER A 17 8.23 -0.49 -5.09
CA SER A 17 7.37 -1.65 -4.88
C SER A 17 6.92 -1.75 -3.43
N LEU A 18 5.66 -2.11 -3.20
CA LEU A 18 5.06 -2.22 -1.87
C LEU A 18 4.65 -3.68 -1.62
N PRO A 19 5.21 -4.38 -0.63
CA PRO A 19 4.75 -5.71 -0.29
C PRO A 19 3.28 -5.67 0.15
N CYS A 20 2.45 -6.62 -0.29
CA CYS A 20 1.05 -6.71 0.12
C CYS A 20 0.87 -6.80 1.65
N ALA A 21 1.79 -7.49 2.34
CA ALA A 21 1.82 -7.55 3.81
C ALA A 21 1.97 -6.16 4.43
N ILE A 22 2.83 -5.32 3.84
CA ILE A 22 3.05 -3.94 4.27
C ILE A 22 1.85 -3.06 3.95
N ALA A 23 1.24 -3.20 2.76
CA ALA A 23 0.01 -2.51 2.39
C ALA A 23 -1.12 -2.81 3.39
N ARG A 24 -1.24 -4.07 3.82
CA ARG A 24 -2.23 -4.49 4.81
C ARG A 24 -1.93 -3.95 6.20
N MET A 25 -0.66 -4.00 6.62
CA MET A 25 -0.22 -3.40 7.88
C MET A 25 -0.49 -1.88 7.92
N ILE A 26 -0.29 -1.18 6.80
CA ILE A 26 -0.64 0.26 6.68
C ILE A 26 -2.15 0.47 6.80
N ALA A 27 -2.93 -0.37 6.11
CA ALA A 27 -4.39 -0.31 6.17
C ALA A 27 -4.90 -0.50 7.60
N GLU A 28 -4.37 -1.50 8.32
CA GLU A 28 -4.73 -1.80 9.71
C GLU A 28 -4.27 -0.71 10.67
N ASN A 29 -3.02 -0.22 10.55
CA ASN A 29 -2.51 0.88 11.37
C ASN A 29 -3.30 2.18 11.20
N LEU A 30 -3.72 2.49 9.97
CA LEU A 30 -4.48 3.70 9.67
C LEU A 30 -5.99 3.50 9.85
N GLY A 31 -6.45 2.27 10.11
CA GLY A 31 -7.88 1.92 10.17
C GLY A 31 -8.62 2.16 8.85
N VAL A 32 -7.91 2.12 7.71
CA VAL A 32 -8.48 2.34 6.38
C VAL A 32 -8.64 1.04 5.60
N SER A 33 -9.53 1.01 4.63
CA SER A 33 -9.68 -0.16 3.77
C SER A 33 -8.44 -0.37 2.89
N TYR A 34 -8.11 -1.63 2.62
CA TYR A 34 -7.02 -2.01 1.70
C TYR A 34 -7.15 -1.36 0.32
N ARG A 35 -8.39 -1.15 -0.15
CA ARG A 35 -8.68 -0.43 -1.42
C ARG A 35 -8.15 1.00 -1.41
N THR A 36 -8.16 1.68 -0.26
CA THR A 36 -7.61 3.04 -0.12
C THR A 36 -6.10 3.01 -0.22
N VAL A 37 -5.44 2.05 0.42
CA VAL A 37 -3.99 1.83 0.31
C VAL A 37 -3.58 1.48 -1.12
N GLY A 38 -4.35 0.62 -1.79
CA GLY A 38 -4.14 0.28 -3.20
C GLY A 38 -4.28 1.50 -4.12
N LYS A 39 -5.29 2.35 -3.91
CA LYS A 39 -5.44 3.62 -4.64
C LYS A 39 -4.28 4.58 -4.40
N ALA A 40 -3.78 4.65 -3.17
CA ALA A 40 -2.61 5.47 -2.82
C ALA A 40 -1.34 4.95 -3.51
N ALA A 41 -1.09 3.65 -3.46
CA ALA A 41 0.02 3.02 -4.16
C ALA A 41 -0.05 3.24 -5.69
N ASP A 42 -1.24 3.08 -6.29
CA ASP A 42 -1.48 3.32 -7.71
C ASP A 42 -1.21 4.77 -8.13
N ARG A 43 -1.67 5.74 -7.32
CA ARG A 43 -1.38 7.18 -7.51
C ARG A 43 0.11 7.49 -7.47
N LEU A 44 0.83 6.83 -6.56
CA LEU A 44 2.28 6.97 -6.40
C LEU A 44 3.07 6.13 -7.42
N LYS A 45 2.40 5.43 -8.34
CA LYS A 45 2.99 4.47 -9.29
C LYS A 45 3.82 3.37 -8.61
N ILE A 46 3.48 3.03 -7.37
CA ILE A 46 4.12 1.96 -6.61
C ILE A 46 3.41 0.64 -6.93
N LYS A 47 4.18 -0.36 -7.36
CA LYS A 47 3.64 -1.69 -7.63
C LYS A 47 3.46 -2.49 -6.35
N ILE A 48 2.26 -3.01 -6.11
CA ILE A 48 2.08 -3.95 -5.00
C ILE A 48 2.64 -5.31 -5.41
N ILE A 49 3.65 -5.79 -4.69
CA ILE A 49 4.33 -7.07 -4.96
C ILE A 49 4.17 -8.04 -3.77
N ASN A 50 4.54 -9.31 -3.95
CA ASN A 50 4.50 -10.34 -2.90
C ASN A 50 3.14 -10.41 -2.17
N CYS A 51 2.05 -10.59 -2.92
CA CYS A 51 0.77 -10.94 -2.31
C CYS A 51 0.84 -12.36 -1.74
N GLN A 52 1.07 -12.48 -0.43
CA GLN A 52 1.09 -13.77 0.27
C GLN A 52 -0.24 -14.54 0.19
N LEU A 53 -1.31 -13.88 -0.21
CA LEU A 53 -2.64 -14.47 -0.44
C LEU A 53 -2.89 -14.83 -1.92
N GLY A 54 -1.94 -14.55 -2.83
CA GLY A 54 -2.12 -14.77 -4.27
C GLY A 54 -3.17 -13.87 -4.94
N CYS A 55 -3.66 -12.83 -4.25
CA CYS A 55 -4.75 -11.97 -4.74
C CYS A 55 -4.32 -10.93 -5.78
N PHE A 56 -3.03 -10.65 -5.90
CA PHE A 56 -2.50 -9.72 -6.90
C PHE A 56 -1.45 -10.46 -7.73
N LYS A 57 -1.78 -10.63 -9.02
CA LYS A 57 -0.95 -11.21 -10.08
C LYS A 57 -0.48 -10.09 -10.99
#